data_AF-A0A482YZ54-F1
#
_entry.id   AF-A0A482YZ54-F1
#
_cell.length_a   1.000
_cell.length_b   1.000
_cell.length_c   1.000
_cell.angle_alpha   90.00
_cell.angle_beta   90.00
_cell.angle_gamma   90.00
#
_symmetry.space_group_name_H-M   'P 1'
#
loop_
_entity.id
_entity.type
_entity.pdbx_description
1 polymer ?
#
loop_
_entity_poly.entity_id
_entity_poly.type
_entity_poly.pdbx_seq_one_letter_code
_entity_poly.pdbx_strand_id
1 'polypeptide(L)'
;MVGEGYNGLVDFGHKKHFRVHHSKNEFARGNAPINGIESFWGYTKTRLVKFKGMNKNMFNLHLKECEFRFNNRKQNLYKILLEMFRKESLKLS
;
A
#
# COMPACT_ATOMS: atom_id res chain seq x y z
N MET A 1 3.18 -30.69 14.64
CA MET A 1 3.04 -30.39 16.08
C MET A 1 4.15 -29.41 16.42
N VAL A 2 3.89 -28.10 16.53
CA VAL A 2 3.42 -27.34 17.73
C VAL A 2 4.37 -27.58 18.92
N GLY A 3 4.98 -26.59 19.57
CA GLY A 3 4.88 -25.12 19.49
C GLY A 3 5.83 -24.44 20.50
N GLU A 4 5.64 -23.13 20.68
CA GLU A 4 6.10 -22.25 21.79
C GLU A 4 7.63 -21.98 21.91
N GLY A 5 8.18 -20.77 22.01
CA GLY A 5 7.62 -19.44 22.13
C GLY A 5 8.66 -18.36 22.49
N TYR A 6 8.26 -17.11 22.24
CA TYR A 6 8.58 -15.85 22.95
C TYR A 6 9.91 -15.08 22.81
N ASN A 7 9.70 -13.76 22.83
CA ASN A 7 10.55 -12.65 23.28
C ASN A 7 11.51 -11.98 22.29
N GLY A 8 10.95 -10.97 21.61
CA GLY A 8 11.70 -9.86 21.03
C GLY A 8 10.84 -8.60 20.90
N LEU A 9 9.98 -8.32 21.88
CA LEU A 9 9.37 -7.00 22.05
C LEU A 9 10.46 -6.04 22.52
N VAL A 10 10.91 -5.16 21.63
CA VAL A 10 11.56 -3.91 22.04
C VAL A 10 10.92 -2.78 21.26
N ASP A 11 9.91 -2.26 21.93
CA ASP A 11 9.48 -0.88 21.99
C ASP A 11 10.44 0.13 21.32
N PHE A 12 9.96 0.77 20.25
CA PHE A 12 10.49 2.05 19.79
C PHE A 12 9.32 3.00 19.55
N GLY A 13 8.71 3.43 20.66
CA GLY A 13 8.70 4.85 21.00
C GLY A 13 8.05 5.80 20.00
N HIS A 14 6.79 6.12 20.28
CA HIS A 14 6.13 7.40 20.02
C HIS A 14 5.89 7.85 18.56
N LYS A 15 4.65 7.62 18.07
CA LYS A 15 3.61 8.67 17.93
C LYS A 15 2.30 8.13 17.33
N LYS A 16 1.24 8.21 18.15
CA LYS A 16 -0.20 8.09 17.83
C LYS A 16 -0.59 7.02 16.80
N HIS A 17 -0.66 5.77 17.26
CA HIS A 17 -1.56 4.80 16.65
C HIS A 17 -2.99 5.21 16.99
N PHE A 18 -3.68 5.90 16.07
CA PHE A 18 -5.13 5.93 16.12
C PHE A 18 -5.62 4.51 15.84
N ARG A 19 -5.87 3.74 16.90
CA ARG A 19 -6.58 2.48 16.83
C ARG A 19 -8.03 2.79 16.45
N VAL A 20 -8.32 2.77 15.15
CA VAL A 20 -9.71 2.79 14.69
C VAL A 20 -10.23 1.35 14.77
N HIS A 21 -11.06 1.08 15.78
CA HIS A 21 -11.76 -0.18 15.93
C HIS A 21 -12.79 -0.35 14.81
N HIS A 22 -12.48 -1.14 13.78
CA HIS A 22 -13.46 -1.60 12.80
C HIS A 22 -14.11 -2.89 13.32
N SER A 23 -14.88 -2.76 14.41
CA SER A 23 -15.77 -3.83 14.86
C SER A 23 -17.09 -3.68 14.12
N LYS A 24 -17.20 -4.36 12.98
CA LYS A 24 -18.38 -5.11 12.50
C LYS A 24 -18.29 -5.29 10.98
N ASN A 25 -18.36 -6.55 10.58
CA ASN A 25 -18.39 -7.06 9.22
C ASN A 25 -19.62 -6.58 8.45
N GLU A 26 -19.66 -5.32 8.01
CA GLU A 26 -20.80 -4.80 7.25
C GLU A 26 -20.37 -3.80 6.17
N PHE A 27 -19.48 -4.23 5.26
CA PHE A 27 -19.00 -3.36 4.16
C PHE A 27 -19.18 -3.96 2.77
N ALA A 28 -20.24 -4.74 2.54
CA ALA A 28 -20.59 -5.15 1.19
C ALA A 28 -22.10 -5.24 0.95
N ARG A 29 -22.73 -4.08 0.74
CA ARG A 29 -23.91 -3.95 -0.13
C ARG A 29 -23.77 -2.71 -1.00
N GLY A 30 -23.44 -2.92 -2.28
CA GLY A 30 -23.53 -1.91 -3.34
C GLY A 30 -22.40 -0.86 -3.39
N ASN A 31 -22.19 -0.30 -4.59
CA ASN A 31 -21.20 0.72 -4.96
C ASN A 31 -20.92 1.77 -3.87
N ALA A 32 -19.77 1.68 -3.20
CA ALA A 32 -19.31 2.71 -2.27
C ALA A 32 -17.88 3.16 -2.66
N PRO A 33 -17.70 4.41 -3.13
CA PRO A 33 -16.38 5.02 -3.33
C PRO A 33 -15.51 4.98 -2.06
N ILE A 34 -16.16 5.02 -0.90
CA ILE A 34 -15.56 4.93 0.44
C ILE A 34 -14.82 3.59 0.62
N ASN A 35 -15.38 2.47 0.13
CA ASN A 35 -14.72 1.17 0.21
C ASN A 35 -13.48 1.11 -0.70
N GLY A 36 -13.51 1.83 -1.82
CA GLY A 36 -12.38 1.94 -2.74
C GLY A 36 -11.20 2.71 -2.14
N ILE A 37 -11.48 3.87 -1.51
CA ILE A 37 -10.45 4.70 -0.89
C ILE A 37 -9.86 4.04 0.37
N GLU A 38 -10.69 3.38 1.18
CA GLU A 38 -10.21 2.63 2.34
C GLU A 38 -9.34 1.44 1.92
N SER A 39 -9.79 0.68 0.92
CA SER A 39 -9.01 -0.42 0.33
C SER A 39 -7.68 0.07 -0.22
N PHE A 40 -7.67 1.24 -0.87
CA PHE A 40 -6.45 1.86 -1.38
C PHE A 40 -5.47 2.21 -0.26
N TRP A 41 -5.94 2.84 0.83
CA TRP A 41 -5.06 3.18 1.95
C TRP A 41 -4.59 1.94 2.72
N GLY A 42 -5.41 0.90 2.84
CA GLY A 42 -5.00 -0.40 3.38
C GLY A 42 -3.89 -1.06 2.56
N TYR A 43 -4.03 -1.08 1.23
CA TYR A 43 -2.99 -1.55 0.30
C TYR A 43 -1.70 -0.73 0.43
N THR A 44 -1.82 0.59 0.38
CA THR A 44 -0.70 1.52 0.41
C THR A 44 0.09 1.39 1.71
N LYS A 45 -0.59 1.34 2.87
CA LYS A 45 0.05 1.17 4.18
C LYS A 45 0.87 -0.13 4.23
N THR A 46 0.27 -1.26 3.83
CA THR A 46 0.94 -2.58 3.83
C THR A 46 2.20 -2.58 2.99
N ARG A 47 2.19 -1.88 1.85
CA ARG A 47 3.34 -1.76 0.96
C ARG A 47 4.42 -0.84 1.54
N LEU A 48 4.03 0.33 2.05
CA LEU A 48 4.96 1.33 2.56
C LEU A 48 5.70 0.87 3.83
N VAL A 49 5.06 0.08 4.70
CA VAL A 49 5.68 -0.46 5.92
C VAL A 49 6.91 -1.34 5.63
N LYS A 50 6.97 -1.99 4.45
CA LYS A 50 8.09 -2.85 4.08
C LYS A 50 9.41 -2.10 3.86
N PHE A 51 9.36 -0.80 3.59
CA PHE A 51 10.55 0.01 3.36
C PHE A 51 11.31 0.37 4.66
N LYS A 52 10.73 0.11 5.85
CA LYS A 52 11.34 0.38 7.17
C LYS A 52 11.82 1.84 7.35
N GLY A 53 11.15 2.77 6.69
CA GLY A 53 11.55 4.17 6.58
C GLY A 53 11.55 4.62 5.13
N MET A 54 11.34 5.91 4.91
CA MET A 54 11.29 6.47 3.55
C MET A 54 11.79 7.91 3.58
N ASN A 55 12.60 8.28 2.59
CA ASN A 55 12.96 9.67 2.38
C ASN A 55 11.68 10.46 2.05
N LYS A 56 11.44 11.56 2.77
CA LYS A 56 10.26 12.43 2.57
C LYS A 56 10.11 12.88 1.12
N ASN A 57 11.23 13.13 0.43
CA ASN A 57 11.24 13.57 -0.97
C ASN A 57 10.73 12.47 -1.92
N MET A 58 10.86 11.20 -1.54
CA MET A 58 10.43 10.05 -2.33
C MET A 58 9.00 9.61 -2.02
N PHE A 59 8.39 10.12 -0.94
CA PHE A 59 7.06 9.67 -0.51
C PHE A 59 6.00 9.83 -1.60
N ASN A 60 6.00 10.98 -2.29
CA ASN A 60 5.05 11.26 -3.36
C ASN A 60 5.19 10.26 -4.52
N LEU A 61 6.41 9.86 -4.86
CA LEU A 61 6.67 8.87 -5.91
C LEU A 61 6.14 7.49 -5.52
N HIS A 62 6.39 7.05 -4.28
CA HIS A 62 5.88 5.77 -3.79
C HIS A 62 4.35 5.75 -3.69
N LEU A 63 3.74 6.88 -3.30
CA LEU A 63 2.28 7.00 -3.27
C LEU A 63 1.69 6.88 -4.68
N LYS A 64 2.29 7.55 -5.66
CA LYS A 64 1.90 7.44 -7.08
C LYS A 64 2.12 6.04 -7.65
N GLU A 65 3.20 5.36 -7.27
CA GLU A 65 3.41 3.96 -7.62
C GLU A 65 2.30 3.07 -7.03
N CYS A 66 1.91 3.30 -5.76
CA CYS A 66 0.83 2.56 -5.11
C CYS A 66 -0.50 2.78 -5.82
N GLU A 67 -0.83 4.03 -6.20
CA GLU A 67 -2.02 4.38 -6.99
C GLU A 67 -2.04 3.60 -8.31
N PHE A 68 -0.96 3.69 -9.09
CA PHE A 68 -0.85 3.01 -10.38
C PHE A 68 -1.07 1.51 -10.24
N ARG A 69 -0.42 0.88 -9.25
CA ARG A 69 -0.55 -0.57 -9.04
C ARG A 69 -1.91 -0.98 -8.52
N PHE A 70 -2.52 -0.19 -7.64
CA PHE A 70 -3.86 -0.48 -7.13
C PHE A 70 -4.88 -0.44 -8.27
N ASN A 71 -4.82 0.59 -9.12
CA ASN A 71 -5.73 0.74 -10.25
C ASN A 71 -5.54 -0.35 -11.32
N ASN A 72 -4.30 -0.84 -11.49
CA ASN A 72 -3.97 -1.88 -12.46
C ASN A 72 -3.80 -3.28 -11.84
N ARG A 73 -4.28 -3.51 -10.61
CA ARG A 73 -4.03 -4.74 -9.84
C ARG A 73 -4.52 -6.05 -10.47
N LYS A 74 -5.47 -5.97 -11.40
CA LYS A 74 -6.02 -7.11 -12.16
C LYS A 74 -5.38 -7.29 -13.52
N GLN A 75 -4.43 -6.43 -13.89
CA GLN A 75 -3.81 -6.40 -15.20
C GLN A 75 -2.35 -6.86 -15.12
N ASN A 76 -1.78 -7.20 -16.27
CA ASN A 76 -0.37 -7.53 -16.37
C ASN A 76 0.46 -6.23 -16.40
N LEU A 77 1.02 -5.85 -15.24
CA LEU A 77 1.81 -4.63 -15.09
C LEU A 77 3.01 -4.56 -16.06
N TYR A 78 3.64 -5.69 -16.36
CA TYR A 78 4.76 -5.72 -17.30
C TYR A 78 4.34 -5.28 -18.70
N LYS A 79 3.20 -5.80 -19.19
CA LYS A 79 2.66 -5.39 -20.49
C LYS A 79 2.32 -3.90 -20.53
N ILE A 80 1.65 -3.39 -19.48
CA ILE A 80 1.28 -1.96 -19.40
C ILE A 80 2.53 -1.08 -19.43
N LEU A 81 3.52 -1.39 -18.59
CA LEU A 81 4.76 -0.60 -18.53
C LEU A 81 5.51 -0.65 -19.85
N LEU A 82 5.59 -1.82 -20.49
CA LEU A 82 6.21 -1.97 -21.80
C LEU A 82 5.51 -1.12 -22.86
N GLU A 83 4.18 -1.09 -22.88
CA GLU A 83 3.42 -0.23 -23.78
C GLU A 83 3.64 1.27 -23.50
N MET A 84 3.68 1.66 -22.23
CA MET A 84 3.95 3.04 -21.82
C MET A 84 5.35 3.48 -22.28
N PHE A 85 6.38 2.67 -22.03
CA PHE A 85 7.76 3.01 -22.41
C PHE A 85 8.00 3.02 -23.91
N ARG A 86 7.21 2.26 -24.69
CA ARG A 86 7.26 2.34 -26.17
C ARG A 86 6.63 3.62 -26.71
N LYS A 87 5.62 4.17 -26.02
CA LYS A 87 4.97 5.42 -26.41
C LYS A 87 5.76 6.64 -25.96
N GLU A 88 6.26 6.60 -24.74
CA GLU A 88 7.03 7.67 -24.11
C GLU A 88 8.31 7.06 -23.51
N SER A 89 9.42 7.23 -24.23
CA SER A 89 10.72 6.80 -23.74
C SER A 89 11.08 7.57 -22.46
N LEU A 90 11.60 6.85 -21.45
CA LEU A 90 12.13 7.47 -20.25
C LEU A 90 13.26 8.45 -20.62
N LYS A 91 13.04 9.73 -20.35
CA LYS A 91 14.11 10.73 -20.40
C LYS A 91 14.91 10.61 -19.11
N LEU A 92 16.00 9.84 -19.17
CA LEU A 92 17.00 9.82 -18.11
C LEU A 92 17.82 11.11 -18.25
N SER A 93 17.68 12.04 -17.30
CA SER A 93 18.53 13.23 -17.20
C SER A 93 19.83 12.91 -16.48
#